data_AF-A0A973CEZ9-F1
#
_entry.id   AF-A0A973CEZ9-F1
#
_cell.length_a   1.000
_cell.length_b   1.000
_cell.length_c   1.000
_cell.angle_alpha   90.00
_cell.angle_beta   90.00
_cell.angle_gamma   90.00
#
_symmetry.space_group_name_H-M   'P 1'
#
loop_
_entity.id
_entity.type
_entity.pdbx_description
1 polymer ?
#
loop_
_entity_poly.entity_id
_entity_poly.type
_entity_poly.pdbx_seq_one_letter_code
_entity_poly.pdbx_strand_id
1 'polypeptide(L)'
;MDGQGDVIGGWLVALYKALLWKGIEPFELLSKSDICIDEITNVGSRVPVSLCNKLFEQSVTLTDDPLLPIKVSQCIVATTFHALGYALQASSSLQDAFIRLVHYDRVLSSTCRINLTEDEQYCYLGLNLNVSADNINRIGSQLELTMLLSIIKICRDLSNPGFAPVKMYTTADARCVEQYEAHTGSTI
;
A
#
# COMPACT_ATOMS: atom_id res chain seq x y z
N MET A 1 24.41 0.26 11.16
CA MET A 1 23.48 0.37 10.02
C MET A 1 22.14 0.58 10.66
N ASP A 2 21.78 1.85 10.75
CA ASP A 2 20.99 2.42 11.83
C ASP A 2 19.53 1.97 11.73
N GLY A 3 18.86 1.83 12.87
CA GLY A 3 17.55 1.21 13.03
C GLY A 3 16.38 1.96 12.39
N GLN A 4 16.52 2.38 11.14
CA GLN A 4 15.50 3.02 10.33
C GLN A 4 14.79 1.97 9.48
N GLY A 5 13.47 1.92 9.62
CA GLY A 5 12.59 1.05 8.88
C GLY A 5 12.44 1.47 7.42
N ASP A 6 12.10 0.50 6.58
CA ASP A 6 12.04 0.67 5.12
C ASP A 6 10.84 -0.07 4.48
N VAL A 7 10.53 0.35 3.26
CA VAL A 7 9.51 -0.23 2.37
C VAL A 7 10.06 -0.37 0.95
N ILE A 8 9.44 -1.21 0.14
CA ILE A 8 9.80 -1.34 -1.27
C ILE A 8 9.44 -0.09 -2.09
N GLY A 9 10.33 0.35 -2.99
CA GLY A 9 10.15 1.55 -3.82
C GLY A 9 8.93 1.51 -4.73
N GLY A 10 8.37 0.32 -4.99
CA GLY A 10 7.12 0.15 -5.72
C GLY A 10 5.96 1.02 -5.23
N TRP A 11 5.87 1.29 -3.92
CA TRP A 11 4.85 2.20 -3.36
C TRP A 11 4.99 3.62 -3.90
N LEU A 12 6.21 4.14 -4.00
CA LEU A 12 6.48 5.47 -4.54
C LEU A 12 6.29 5.51 -6.06
N VAL A 13 6.65 4.45 -6.78
CA VAL A 13 6.37 4.33 -8.22
C VAL A 13 4.86 4.38 -8.49
N ALA A 14 4.06 3.72 -7.67
CA ALA A 14 2.60 3.76 -7.79
C ALA A 14 2.03 5.14 -7.45
N LEU A 15 2.55 5.78 -6.40
CA LEU A 15 2.19 7.16 -6.03
C LEU A 15 2.48 8.14 -7.17
N TYR A 16 3.68 8.06 -7.74
CA TYR A 16 4.13 8.86 -8.87
C TYR A 16 3.19 8.69 -10.08
N LYS A 17 2.84 7.45 -10.42
CA LYS A 17 1.87 7.17 -11.50
C LYS A 17 0.50 7.79 -11.21
N ALA A 18 0.00 7.68 -9.99
CA ALA A 18 -1.30 8.26 -9.63
C ALA A 18 -1.31 9.79 -9.74
N LEU A 19 -0.21 10.46 -9.38
CA LEU A 19 -0.04 11.91 -9.52
C LEU A 19 0.03 12.34 -10.99
N LEU A 20 0.80 11.63 -11.81
CA LEU A 20 0.87 11.88 -13.25
C LEU A 20 -0.51 11.76 -13.92
N TRP A 21 -1.30 10.75 -13.52
CA TRP A 21 -2.67 10.59 -14.01
C TRP A 21 -3.59 11.75 -13.66
N LYS A 22 -3.27 12.52 -12.62
CA LYS A 22 -3.97 13.77 -12.25
C LYS A 22 -3.41 15.01 -12.93
N GLY A 23 -2.40 14.88 -13.79
CA GLY A 23 -1.72 16.01 -14.42
C GLY A 23 -0.81 16.80 -13.47
N ILE A 24 -0.43 16.20 -12.34
CA ILE A 24 0.52 16.81 -11.40
C ILE A 24 1.90 16.28 -11.76
N GLU A 25 2.80 17.18 -12.16
CA GLU A 25 4.21 16.87 -12.39
C GLU A 25 4.90 16.59 -11.05
N PRO A 26 5.22 15.33 -10.72
CA PRO A 26 5.63 14.98 -9.36
C PRO A 26 7.05 15.50 -9.04
N PHE A 27 7.80 15.97 -10.04
CA PHE A 27 9.11 16.60 -9.86
C PHE A 27 9.06 17.83 -8.95
N GLU A 28 7.98 18.62 -8.97
CA GLU A 28 7.85 19.79 -8.08
C GLU A 28 7.57 19.40 -6.61
N LEU A 29 7.03 18.20 -6.40
CA LEU A 29 6.81 17.59 -5.07
C LEU A 29 8.14 17.12 -4.47
N LEU A 30 9.00 16.61 -5.34
CA LEU A 30 10.26 15.97 -4.99
C LEU A 30 11.44 16.95 -4.89
N SER A 31 11.42 18.05 -5.63
CA SER A 31 12.43 19.11 -5.54
C SER A 31 12.46 19.83 -4.18
N LYS A 32 11.44 19.63 -3.34
CA LYS A 32 11.35 20.13 -1.96
C LYS A 32 11.81 19.10 -0.92
N SER A 33 12.33 17.96 -1.36
CA SER A 33 12.84 16.89 -0.51
C SER A 33 14.25 16.50 -0.96
N ASP A 34 15.13 16.10 -0.05
CA ASP A 34 16.52 15.70 -0.36
C ASP A 34 16.62 14.34 -1.11
N ILE A 35 15.62 13.98 -1.92
CA ILE A 35 15.47 12.66 -2.53
C ILE A 35 15.93 12.69 -3.98
N CYS A 36 16.79 11.74 -4.35
CA CYS A 36 17.15 11.54 -5.75
C CYS A 36 15.98 10.92 -6.52
N ILE A 37 15.66 11.47 -7.70
CA ILE A 37 14.58 10.95 -8.56
C ILE A 37 14.76 9.46 -8.92
N ASP A 38 16.00 9.00 -9.03
CA ASP A 38 16.33 7.60 -9.34
C ASP A 38 15.89 6.64 -8.22
N GLU A 39 15.81 7.12 -6.97
CA GLU A 39 15.35 6.32 -5.82
C GLU A 39 13.83 6.10 -5.85
N ILE A 40 13.08 7.02 -6.48
CA ILE A 40 11.61 7.07 -6.52
C ILE A 40 11.05 6.31 -7.72
N THR A 41 11.82 6.22 -8.80
CA THR A 41 11.40 5.54 -10.04
C THR A 41 11.80 4.06 -10.07
N ASN A 42 12.67 3.63 -9.16
CA ASN A 42 13.09 2.23 -9.05
C ASN A 42 12.14 1.43 -8.13
N VAL A 43 11.31 0.59 -8.73
CA VAL A 43 10.40 -0.32 -8.01
C VAL A 43 11.12 -1.23 -6.99
N GLY A 44 12.42 -1.49 -7.15
CA GLY A 44 13.18 -2.43 -6.32
C GLY A 44 14.04 -1.76 -5.24
N SER A 45 14.05 -0.42 -5.18
CA SER A 45 14.77 0.30 -4.14
C SER A 45 14.18 -0.01 -2.76
N ARG A 46 14.99 0.16 -1.72
CA ARG A 46 14.52 0.22 -0.33
C ARG A 46 14.44 1.68 0.06
N VAL A 47 13.24 2.11 0.43
CA VAL A 47 12.94 3.50 0.75
C VAL A 47 12.69 3.59 2.25
N PRO A 48 13.31 4.53 2.97
CA PRO A 48 12.99 4.76 4.36
C PRO A 48 11.49 5.00 4.56
N VAL A 49 10.87 4.31 5.53
CA VAL A 49 9.40 4.39 5.72
C VAL A 49 8.96 5.82 6.04
N SER A 50 9.77 6.57 6.80
CA SER A 50 9.52 7.98 7.12
C SER A 50 9.47 8.85 5.87
N LEU A 51 10.34 8.56 4.90
CA LEU A 51 10.36 9.25 3.62
C LEU A 51 9.13 8.92 2.78
N CYS A 52 8.77 7.64 2.72
CA CYS A 52 7.57 7.20 2.02
C CYS A 52 6.32 7.87 2.58
N ASN A 53 6.14 7.85 3.91
CA ASN A 53 5.03 8.52 4.59
C ASN A 53 4.98 10.02 4.26
N LYS A 54 6.12 10.71 4.38
CA LYS A 54 6.21 12.15 4.07
C LYS A 54 5.74 12.46 2.65
N LEU A 55 6.15 11.66 1.67
CA LEU A 55 5.74 11.85 0.28
C LEU A 55 4.25 11.59 0.06
N PHE A 56 3.68 10.56 0.70
CA PHE A 56 2.23 10.33 0.66
C PHE A 56 1.45 11.50 1.27
N GLU A 57 1.87 12.01 2.44
CA GLU A 57 1.21 13.15 3.12
C GLU A 57 1.30 14.44 2.32
N GLN A 58 2.48 14.75 1.75
CA GLN A 58 2.68 15.90 0.88
C GLN A 58 1.84 15.78 -0.39
N SER A 59 1.68 14.57 -0.94
CA SER A 59 0.87 14.33 -2.13
C SER A 59 -0.62 14.57 -1.87
N VAL A 60 -1.14 14.10 -0.72
CA VAL A 60 -2.51 14.41 -0.30
C VAL A 60 -2.71 15.92 -0.13
N THR A 61 -1.77 16.60 0.54
CA THR A 61 -1.85 18.04 0.75
C THR A 61 -1.80 18.83 -0.56
N LEU A 62 -0.92 18.45 -1.49
CA LEU A 62 -0.78 19.13 -2.78
C LEU A 62 -2.01 18.93 -3.66
N THR A 63 -2.58 17.72 -3.64
CA THR A 63 -3.74 17.36 -4.47
C THR A 63 -5.07 17.83 -3.89
N ASP A 64 -5.10 18.18 -2.61
CA ASP A 64 -6.31 18.32 -1.80
C ASP A 64 -7.25 17.11 -1.94
N ASP A 65 -6.67 15.90 -2.09
CA ASP A 65 -7.41 14.66 -2.32
C ASP A 65 -7.18 13.66 -1.18
N PRO A 66 -8.07 13.58 -0.19
CA PRO A 66 -7.99 12.58 0.88
C PRO A 66 -8.21 11.15 0.38
N LEU A 67 -8.72 10.95 -0.85
CA LEU A 67 -8.96 9.65 -1.46
C LEU A 67 -7.77 9.19 -2.33
N LEU A 68 -6.63 9.89 -2.27
CA LEU A 68 -5.43 9.54 -3.03
C LEU A 68 -5.01 8.06 -2.89
N PRO A 69 -5.07 7.40 -1.70
CA PRO A 69 -4.76 5.97 -1.57
C PRO A 69 -5.54 5.06 -2.53
N ILE A 70 -6.79 5.41 -2.86
CA ILE A 70 -7.59 4.67 -3.86
C ILE A 70 -6.90 4.75 -5.23
N LYS A 71 -6.49 5.94 -5.64
CA LYS A 71 -5.82 6.15 -6.94
C LYS A 71 -4.45 5.48 -6.99
N VAL A 72 -3.70 5.53 -5.89
CA VAL A 72 -2.39 4.86 -5.79
C VAL A 72 -2.53 3.35 -5.89
N SER A 73 -3.48 2.76 -5.15
CA SER A 73 -3.71 1.31 -5.19
C SER A 73 -4.09 0.82 -6.61
N GLN A 74 -4.83 1.63 -7.37
CA GLN A 74 -5.17 1.33 -8.77
C GLN A 74 -3.94 1.26 -9.70
N CYS A 75 -2.84 1.93 -9.33
CA CYS A 75 -1.59 1.91 -10.09
C CYS A 75 -0.69 0.70 -9.75
N ILE A 76 -1.10 -0.15 -8.80
CA ILE A 76 -0.39 -1.38 -8.44
C ILE A 76 -0.62 -2.45 -9.51
N VAL A 77 0.49 -2.97 -10.03
CA VAL A 77 0.54 -4.06 -11.00
C VAL A 77 1.51 -5.13 -10.52
N ALA A 78 1.52 -6.30 -11.17
CA ALA A 78 2.40 -7.41 -10.82
C ALA A 78 3.89 -7.00 -10.67
N THR A 79 4.36 -6.09 -11.52
CA THR A 79 5.75 -5.62 -11.48
C THR A 79 6.04 -4.63 -10.35
N THR A 80 5.03 -4.06 -9.69
CA THR A 80 5.24 -3.09 -8.60
C THR A 80 5.99 -3.71 -7.43
N PHE A 81 5.78 -5.00 -7.16
CA PHE A 81 6.44 -5.74 -6.07
C PHE A 81 7.43 -6.80 -6.59
N HIS A 82 7.93 -6.62 -7.82
CA HIS A 82 8.89 -7.54 -8.46
C HIS A 82 8.44 -9.01 -8.41
N ALA A 83 9.33 -9.90 -7.94
CA ALA A 83 9.10 -11.33 -7.84
C ALA A 83 7.89 -11.67 -6.96
N LEU A 84 7.62 -10.90 -5.91
CA LEU A 84 6.44 -11.14 -5.06
C LEU A 84 5.15 -10.92 -5.86
N GLY A 85 5.04 -9.82 -6.61
CA GLY A 85 3.84 -9.56 -7.40
C GLY A 85 3.58 -10.65 -8.47
N TYR A 86 4.63 -11.18 -9.10
CA TYR A 86 4.50 -12.34 -9.98
C TYR A 86 4.13 -13.63 -9.24
N ALA A 87 4.70 -13.87 -8.06
CA ALA A 87 4.36 -15.04 -7.23
C ALA A 87 2.89 -15.02 -6.78
N LEU A 88 2.35 -13.82 -6.49
CA LEU A 88 0.93 -13.65 -6.19
C LEU A 88 0.06 -13.95 -7.42
N GLN A 89 0.42 -13.39 -8.58
CA GLN A 89 -0.26 -13.64 -9.86
C GLN A 89 -0.29 -15.12 -10.27
N ALA A 90 0.78 -15.87 -9.96
CA ALA A 90 0.89 -17.30 -10.25
C ALA A 90 0.16 -18.19 -9.23
N SER A 91 -0.71 -17.63 -8.38
CA SER A 91 -1.46 -18.39 -7.37
C SER A 91 -2.69 -19.05 -7.97
N SER A 92 -2.92 -20.31 -7.62
CA SER A 92 -4.11 -21.08 -8.03
C SER A 92 -5.38 -20.68 -7.29
N SER A 93 -5.26 -19.96 -6.17
CA SER A 93 -6.36 -19.49 -5.36
C SER A 93 -5.97 -18.22 -4.58
N LEU A 94 -6.96 -17.50 -4.04
CA LEU A 94 -6.70 -16.39 -3.12
C LEU A 94 -5.99 -16.85 -1.85
N GLN A 95 -6.31 -18.05 -1.35
CA GLN A 95 -5.65 -18.63 -0.18
C GLN A 95 -4.15 -18.86 -0.46
N ASP A 96 -3.80 -19.43 -1.61
CA ASP A 96 -2.40 -19.60 -2.03
C ASP A 96 -1.68 -18.25 -2.14
N ALA A 97 -2.37 -17.23 -2.68
CA ALA A 97 -1.82 -15.88 -2.77
C ALA A 97 -1.56 -15.27 -1.38
N PHE A 98 -2.50 -15.42 -0.44
CA PHE A 98 -2.32 -14.91 0.92
C PHE A 98 -1.23 -15.64 1.70
N ILE A 99 -1.13 -16.96 1.56
CA ILE A 99 -0.03 -17.74 2.16
C ILE A 99 1.32 -17.24 1.64
N ARG A 100 1.43 -16.99 0.33
CA ARG A 100 2.65 -16.41 -0.27
C ARG A 100 2.91 -14.98 0.22
N LEU A 101 1.86 -14.15 0.31
CA LEU A 101 1.95 -12.78 0.80
C LEU A 101 2.49 -12.73 2.23
N VAL A 102 1.95 -13.54 3.14
CA VAL A 102 2.40 -13.64 4.53
C VAL A 102 3.85 -14.12 4.58
N HIS A 103 4.19 -15.16 3.82
CA HIS A 103 5.54 -15.75 3.84
C HIS A 103 6.62 -14.77 3.35
N TYR A 104 6.28 -13.92 2.37
CA TYR A 104 7.23 -12.99 1.73
C TYR A 104 6.97 -11.51 2.10
N ASP A 105 6.23 -11.23 3.17
CA ASP A 105 5.83 -9.86 3.55
C ASP A 105 7.01 -8.89 3.74
N ARG A 106 8.17 -9.40 4.15
CA ARG A 106 9.45 -8.68 4.32
C ARG A 106 9.90 -7.95 3.06
N VAL A 107 9.50 -8.48 1.90
CA VAL A 107 9.75 -7.83 0.61
C VAL A 107 9.06 -6.46 0.57
N LEU A 108 7.85 -6.33 1.12
CA LEU A 108 7.09 -5.09 1.11
C LEU A 108 7.58 -4.08 2.14
N SER A 109 7.96 -4.55 3.33
CA SER A 109 8.32 -3.67 4.45
C SER A 109 9.12 -4.39 5.55
N SER A 110 10.04 -3.68 6.20
CA SER A 110 10.62 -4.11 7.48
C SER A 110 9.81 -3.68 8.70
N THR A 111 8.84 -2.77 8.54
CA THR A 111 8.04 -2.15 9.61
C THR A 111 6.58 -2.61 9.67
N CYS A 112 6.17 -3.46 8.75
CA CYS A 112 4.86 -4.11 8.72
C CYS A 112 5.04 -5.62 8.56
N ARG A 113 4.30 -6.38 9.37
CA ARG A 113 4.10 -7.82 9.17
C ARG A 113 2.68 -8.07 8.71
N ILE A 114 2.48 -9.03 7.81
CA ILE A 114 1.15 -9.46 7.37
C ILE A 114 0.86 -10.80 8.04
N ASN A 115 -0.30 -10.94 8.66
CA ASN A 115 -0.76 -12.23 9.18
C ASN A 115 -2.01 -12.70 8.44
N LEU A 116 -2.19 -14.02 8.44
CA LEU A 116 -3.39 -14.69 7.99
C LEU A 116 -3.85 -15.60 9.12
N THR A 117 -5.07 -15.40 9.60
CA THR A 117 -5.72 -16.27 10.59
C THR A 117 -7.10 -16.63 10.08
N GLU A 118 -7.65 -17.74 10.54
CA GLU A 118 -8.98 -18.20 10.14
C GLU A 118 -9.74 -18.74 11.35
N ASP A 119 -11.06 -18.59 11.32
CA ASP A 119 -12.00 -19.30 12.18
C ASP A 119 -13.00 -20.09 11.31
N GLU A 120 -14.06 -20.61 11.90
CA GLU A 120 -15.07 -21.42 11.19
C GLU A 120 -15.82 -20.64 10.09
N GLN A 121 -15.84 -19.31 10.14
CA GLN A 121 -16.66 -18.46 9.29
C GLN A 121 -15.84 -17.55 8.38
N TYR A 122 -14.70 -17.04 8.85
CA TYR A 122 -13.94 -16.01 8.17
C TYR A 122 -12.43 -16.27 8.14
N CYS A 123 -11.82 -15.76 7.07
CA CYS A 123 -10.38 -15.61 6.95
C CYS A 123 -10.02 -14.12 7.16
N TYR A 124 -9.05 -13.87 8.02
CA TYR A 124 -8.61 -12.54 8.43
C TYR A 124 -7.18 -12.32 7.94
N LEU A 125 -7.00 -11.29 7.11
CA LEU A 125 -5.69 -10.79 6.72
C LEU A 125 -5.44 -9.46 7.45
N GLY A 126 -4.41 -9.41 8.29
CA GLY A 126 -4.11 -8.24 9.12
C GLY A 126 -2.74 -7.64 8.84
N LEU A 127 -2.65 -6.32 8.94
CA LEU A 127 -1.38 -5.58 8.94
C LEU A 127 -0.95 -5.31 10.39
N ASN A 128 0.10 -5.99 10.84
CA ASN A 128 0.73 -5.73 12.12
C ASN A 128 1.80 -4.65 11.92
N LEU A 129 1.42 -3.40 12.20
CA LEU A 129 2.31 -2.26 12.11
C LEU A 129 3.22 -2.25 13.35
N ASN A 130 4.53 -2.01 13.16
CA ASN A 130 5.43 -1.79 14.28
C ASN A 130 4.94 -0.59 15.10
N VAL A 131 4.64 -0.83 16.38
CA VAL A 131 4.38 0.20 17.37
C VAL A 131 5.68 0.46 18.12
N SER A 132 6.67 1.03 17.44
CA SER A 132 7.87 1.53 18.12
C SER A 132 7.55 2.88 18.77
N ALA A 133 8.24 3.21 19.87
CA ALA A 133 8.04 4.47 20.58
C ALA A 133 8.44 5.70 19.75
N ASP A 134 9.27 5.51 18.73
CA ASP A 134 9.63 6.51 17.74
C ASP A 134 8.70 6.42 16.50
N ASN A 135 7.86 7.43 16.30
CA ASN A 135 6.90 7.49 15.19
C ASN A 135 7.55 7.47 13.78
N ILE A 136 8.89 7.51 13.72
CA ILE A 136 9.71 7.54 12.50
C ILE A 136 9.70 6.19 11.77
N ASN A 137 9.54 5.09 12.51
CA ASN A 137 9.64 3.72 11.99
C ASN A 137 8.29 3.03 11.79
N ARG A 138 7.21 3.82 11.69
CA ARG A 138 5.83 3.35 11.57
C ARG A 138 5.30 3.58 10.16
N ILE A 139 4.41 2.71 9.68
CA ILE A 139 3.60 2.96 8.48
C ILE A 139 2.54 4.03 8.78
N GLY A 140 2.53 5.11 8.00
CA GLY A 140 1.53 6.18 8.10
C GLY A 140 0.19 5.79 7.48
N SER A 141 -0.89 6.45 7.89
CA SER A 141 -2.27 6.08 7.50
C SER A 141 -2.50 6.03 5.99
N GLN A 142 -1.92 6.95 5.22
CA GLN A 142 -2.07 6.97 3.77
C GLN A 142 -1.42 5.76 3.09
N LEU A 143 -0.26 5.32 3.59
CA LEU A 143 0.43 4.12 3.12
C LEU A 143 -0.30 2.85 3.58
N GLU A 144 -0.78 2.81 4.83
CA GLU A 144 -1.61 1.71 5.36
C GLU A 144 -2.87 1.49 4.51
N LEU A 145 -3.64 2.56 4.25
CA LEU A 145 -4.82 2.53 3.38
C LEU A 145 -4.46 2.01 1.99
N THR A 146 -3.36 2.49 1.43
CA THR A 146 -2.87 2.02 0.12
C THR A 146 -2.56 0.52 0.15
N MET A 147 -1.91 0.01 1.20
CA MET A 147 -1.61 -1.42 1.35
C MET A 147 -2.88 -2.26 1.40
N LEU A 148 -3.87 -1.88 2.21
CA LEU A 148 -5.15 -2.59 2.34
C LEU A 148 -5.93 -2.59 1.01
N LEU A 149 -6.02 -1.44 0.34
CA LEU A 149 -6.68 -1.32 -0.96
C LEU A 149 -5.97 -2.11 -2.06
N SER A 150 -4.64 -2.19 -1.99
CA SER A 150 -3.85 -2.99 -2.94
C SER A 150 -4.12 -4.49 -2.77
N ILE A 151 -4.33 -4.97 -1.54
CA ILE A 151 -4.77 -6.34 -1.29
C ILE A 151 -6.12 -6.60 -1.96
N ILE A 152 -7.10 -5.71 -1.78
CA ILE A 152 -8.42 -5.84 -2.42
C ILE A 152 -8.29 -5.85 -3.94
N LYS A 153 -7.48 -4.95 -4.51
CA LYS A 153 -7.19 -4.93 -5.94
C LYS A 153 -6.59 -6.26 -6.42
N ILE A 154 -5.57 -6.78 -5.73
CA ILE A 154 -4.94 -8.07 -6.07
C ILE A 154 -5.97 -9.20 -6.03
N CYS A 155 -6.89 -9.20 -5.05
CA CYS A 155 -7.96 -10.18 -4.99
C CYS A 155 -8.90 -10.07 -6.19
N ARG A 156 -9.26 -8.85 -6.60
CA ARG A 156 -10.09 -8.61 -7.78
C ARG A 156 -9.41 -9.06 -9.07
N ASP A 157 -8.10 -8.79 -9.21
CA ASP A 157 -7.31 -9.21 -10.36
C ASP A 157 -7.19 -10.75 -10.45
N LEU A 158 -7.05 -11.43 -9.31
CA LEU A 158 -6.86 -12.89 -9.24
C LEU A 158 -8.15 -13.72 -9.27
N SER A 159 -9.28 -13.12 -8.88
CA SER A 159 -10.55 -13.84 -8.76
C SER A 159 -11.63 -13.24 -9.67
N ASN A 160 -12.32 -12.20 -9.20
CA ASN A 160 -13.33 -11.50 -9.98
C ASN A 160 -13.39 -10.01 -9.61
N PRO A 161 -13.78 -9.12 -10.55
CA PRO A 161 -13.85 -7.68 -10.30
C PRO A 161 -14.77 -7.25 -9.16
N GLY A 162 -15.76 -8.08 -8.81
CA GLY A 162 -16.72 -7.85 -7.73
C GLY A 162 -16.26 -8.33 -6.36
N PHE A 163 -15.02 -8.81 -6.21
CA PHE A 163 -14.50 -9.21 -4.90
C PHE A 163 -14.54 -8.01 -3.92
N ALA A 164 -15.14 -8.26 -2.76
CA ALA A 164 -15.21 -7.34 -1.63
C ALA A 164 -15.00 -8.15 -0.33
N PRO A 165 -14.17 -7.69 0.61
CA PRO A 165 -14.08 -8.32 1.92
C PRO A 165 -15.42 -8.23 2.67
N VAL A 166 -15.67 -9.13 3.61
CA VAL A 166 -16.90 -9.06 4.43
C VAL A 166 -16.90 -7.82 5.32
N LYS A 167 -15.72 -7.44 5.83
CA LYS A 167 -15.51 -6.26 6.65
C LYS A 167 -14.06 -5.80 6.50
N MET A 168 -13.83 -4.50 6.64
CA MET A 168 -12.50 -3.91 6.66
C MET A 168 -12.34 -3.04 7.90
N TYR A 169 -11.15 -3.02 8.50
CA TYR A 169 -10.81 -2.11 9.59
C TYR A 169 -9.61 -1.28 9.12
N THR A 170 -9.65 0.02 9.32
CA THR A 170 -8.63 0.91 8.77
C THR A 170 -8.58 2.26 9.48
N THR A 171 -7.55 3.05 9.15
CA THR A 171 -7.34 4.41 9.62
C THR A 171 -7.94 5.48 8.69
N ALA A 172 -8.94 5.12 7.87
CA ALA A 172 -9.64 6.07 7.01
C ALA A 172 -10.25 7.21 7.83
N ASP A 173 -10.15 8.42 7.29
CA ASP A 173 -10.80 9.59 7.88
C ASP A 173 -12.33 9.41 7.84
N ALA A 174 -13.01 9.71 8.95
CA ALA A 174 -14.46 9.60 9.08
C ALA A 174 -15.23 10.35 7.97
N ARG A 175 -14.65 11.43 7.43
CA ARG A 175 -15.24 12.24 6.34
C ARG A 175 -15.21 11.53 4.98
N CYS A 176 -14.43 10.46 4.86
CA CYS A 176 -14.20 9.73 3.61
C CYS A 176 -14.73 8.28 3.63
N VAL A 177 -15.36 7.85 4.74
CA VAL A 177 -15.81 6.47 4.93
C VAL A 177 -16.72 6.02 3.80
N GLU A 178 -17.74 6.80 3.45
CA GLU A 178 -18.69 6.46 2.38
C GLU A 178 -17.99 6.20 1.03
N GLN A 179 -16.97 6.99 0.70
CA GLN A 179 -16.22 6.84 -0.55
C GLN A 179 -15.30 5.61 -0.52
N TYR A 180 -14.71 5.29 0.64
CA TYR A 180 -13.95 4.04 0.78
C TYR A 180 -14.87 2.83 0.74
N GLU A 181 -16.01 2.84 1.43
CA GLU A 181 -17.00 1.75 1.38
C GLU A 181 -17.55 1.53 -0.03
N ALA A 182 -17.87 2.62 -0.74
CA ALA A 182 -18.29 2.56 -2.14
C ALA A 182 -17.20 1.95 -3.05
N HIS A 183 -15.93 2.20 -2.75
CA HIS A 183 -14.82 1.64 -3.53
C HIS A 183 -14.51 0.18 -3.18
N THR A 184 -14.58 -0.20 -1.90
CA THR A 184 -14.25 -1.55 -1.42
C THR A 184 -15.40 -2.53 -1.58
N GLY A 185 -16.64 -2.03 -1.57
CA GLY A 185 -17.85 -2.85 -1.50
C GLY A 185 -18.10 -3.42 -0.10
N SER A 186 -17.47 -2.84 0.93
CA SER A 186 -17.42 -3.39 2.28
C SER A 186 -17.55 -2.29 3.32
N THR A 187 -18.22 -2.60 4.43
CA THR A 187 -18.29 -1.70 5.58
C THR A 187 -16.94 -1.53 6.25
N ILE A 188 -16.63 -0.29 6.66
CA ILE A 188 -15.35 0.12 7.26
C ILE A 188 -15.55 0.65 8.68
#